data_AF-A0A955SV59-F1
#
_entry.id   AF-A0A955SV59-F1
#
_cell.length_a   1.000
_cell.length_b   1.000
_cell.length_c   1.000
_cell.angle_alpha   90.00
_cell.angle_beta   90.00
_cell.angle_gamma   90.00
#
_symmetry.space_group_name_H-M   'P 1'
#
loop_
_entity.id
_entity.type
_entity.pdbx_description
1 polymer ?
#
loop_
_entity_poly.entity_id
_entity_poly.type
_entity_poly.pdbx_seq_one_letter_code
_entity_poly.pdbx_strand_id
1 'polypeptide(L)'
;MSSPKGHDLSTFQKFILVTLRLAIGWHFLSEGLGKLTAYPGWSAKGYLMGSYGPFSDLFHQIAQNQAMLSFSDLAVTYGLLLAGFCLLLGLFTRMGCIIGIVLLTMFYVSYPPWAFMPGVSTTT
;
A
#
# COMPACT_ATOMS: atom_id res chain seq x y z
N MET A 1 40.51 26.33 6.18
CA MET A 1 39.46 25.78 5.30
C MET A 1 38.70 24.73 6.09
N SER A 2 37.63 25.13 6.79
CA SER A 2 36.87 24.26 7.71
C SER A 2 35.97 23.32 6.91
N SER A 3 36.29 22.03 6.96
CA SER A 3 35.46 20.97 6.38
C SER A 3 34.02 21.06 6.94
N PRO A 4 32.97 21.04 6.10
CA PRO A 4 31.60 21.08 6.57
C PRO A 4 31.32 19.83 7.43
N LYS A 5 30.86 20.05 8.66
CA LYS A 5 30.41 18.97 9.55
C LYS A 5 29.26 18.25 8.85
N GLY A 6 29.47 17.00 8.44
CA GLY A 6 28.35 16.12 8.09
C GLY A 6 27.40 16.08 9.28
N HIS A 7 26.11 16.30 9.06
CA HIS A 7 25.13 16.23 10.14
C HIS A 7 25.05 14.79 10.65
N ASP A 8 25.89 14.46 11.64
CA ASP A 8 25.81 13.19 12.36
C ASP A 8 24.48 13.18 13.12
N LEU A 9 23.52 12.41 12.59
CA LEU A 9 22.21 12.23 13.21
C LEU A 9 22.40 11.74 14.66
N SER A 10 21.79 12.46 15.60
CA SER A 10 21.81 12.11 17.03
C SER A 10 21.35 10.67 17.23
N THR A 11 21.91 9.96 18.20
CA THR A 11 21.51 8.59 18.57
C THR A 11 19.99 8.49 18.77
N PHE A 12 19.37 9.54 19.30
CA PHE A 12 17.92 9.64 19.45
C PHE A 12 17.17 9.68 18.11
N GLN A 13 17.69 10.45 17.15
CA GLN A 13 17.11 10.56 15.82
C GLN A 13 17.24 9.24 15.06
N LYS A 14 18.38 8.55 15.19
CA LYS A 14 18.59 7.20 14.66
C LYS A 14 17.62 6.20 15.28
N PHE A 15 17.41 6.25 16.59
CA PHE A 15 16.46 5.38 17.29
C PHE A 15 15.03 5.57 16.75
N ILE A 16 14.56 6.81 16.64
CA ILE A 16 13.23 7.12 16.09
C ILE A 16 13.09 6.58 14.66
N LEU A 17 14.08 6.78 13.80
CA LEU A 17 14.02 6.29 12.42
C LEU A 17 13.92 4.75 12.36
N VAL A 18 14.61 4.05 13.24
CA VAL A 18 14.54 2.58 13.34
C VAL A 18 13.18 2.12 13.87
N THR A 19 12.64 2.77 14.90
CA THR A 19 11.30 2.48 15.44
C THR A 19 10.20 2.77 14.40
N LEU A 20 10.28 3.90 13.71
CA LEU A 20 9.34 4.26 12.63
C LEU A 20 9.33 3.20 11.54
N ARG A 21 10.51 2.72 11.13
CA ARG A 21 10.65 1.63 10.16
C ARG A 21 9.98 0.35 10.65
N LEU A 22 10.24 -0.06 11.89
CA LEU A 22 9.64 -1.26 12.48
C LEU A 22 8.11 -1.13 12.56
N ALA A 23 7.60 0.05 12.93
CA ALA A 23 6.16 0.32 12.99
C ALA A 23 5.50 0.20 11.61
N ILE A 24 6.10 0.76 10.56
CA ILE A 24 5.60 0.65 9.18
C ILE A 24 5.63 -0.81 8.72
N GLY A 25 6.73 -1.53 8.95
CA GLY A 25 6.84 -2.95 8.59
C GLY A 25 5.82 -3.82 9.32
N TRP A 26 5.59 -3.55 10.60
CA TRP A 26 4.55 -4.20 11.40
C TRP A 26 3.15 -3.98 10.82
N HIS A 27 2.79 -2.72 10.49
CA HIS A 27 1.49 -2.42 9.89
C HIS A 27 1.27 -3.17 8.58
N PHE A 28 2.24 -3.15 7.65
CA PHE A 28 2.13 -3.88 6.39
C PHE A 28 2.00 -5.39 6.61
N LEU A 29 2.72 -5.96 7.57
CA LEU A 29 2.65 -7.38 7.88
C LEU A 29 1.30 -7.75 8.50
N SER A 30 0.78 -6.96 9.44
CA SER A 30 -0.55 -7.18 10.04
C SER A 30 -1.65 -7.12 8.98
N GLU A 31 -1.57 -6.16 8.06
CA GLU A 31 -2.52 -6.03 6.95
C GLU A 31 -2.43 -7.19 5.95
N GLY A 32 -1.23 -7.70 5.68
CA GLY A 32 -1.03 -8.87 4.82
C GLY A 32 -1.50 -10.18 5.47
N LEU A 33 -1.15 -10.39 6.74
CA LEU A 33 -1.59 -11.55 7.52
C LEU A 33 -3.10 -11.58 7.68
N GLY A 34 -3.74 -10.44 7.97
CA GLY A 34 -5.19 -10.35 8.05
C GLY A 34 -5.88 -10.80 6.76
N LYS A 35 -5.31 -10.46 5.60
CA LYS A 35 -5.81 -10.87 4.28
C LYS A 35 -5.56 -12.36 4.00
N LEU A 36 -4.41 -12.88 4.42
CA LEU A 36 -4.09 -14.31 4.32
C LEU A 36 -5.02 -15.17 5.16
N THR A 37 -5.28 -14.76 6.41
CA THR A 37 -6.19 -15.47 7.33
C THR A 37 -7.65 -15.31 6.97
N ALA A 38 -8.00 -14.25 6.24
CA ALA A 38 -9.34 -14.02 5.73
C ALA A 38 -9.62 -14.80 4.44
N TYR A 39 -8.68 -15.58 3.89
CA TYR A 39 -8.94 -16.45 2.74
C TYR A 39 -9.83 -17.64 3.15
N PRO A 40 -10.96 -17.92 2.47
CA PRO A 40 -11.35 -17.45 1.12
C PRO A 40 -12.30 -16.23 1.06
N GLY A 41 -12.56 -15.53 2.16
CA GLY A 41 -13.47 -14.38 2.23
C GLY A 41 -12.90 -13.03 1.77
N TRP A 42 -11.58 -12.86 1.66
CA TRP A 42 -10.97 -11.61 1.19
C TRP A 42 -10.85 -11.57 -0.34
N SER A 43 -11.28 -10.47 -0.95
CA SER A 43 -11.07 -10.17 -2.37
C SER A 43 -10.92 -8.67 -2.61
N ALA A 44 -10.02 -8.29 -3.52
CA ALA A 44 -9.82 -6.93 -3.99
C ALA A 44 -10.97 -6.43 -4.86
N LYS A 45 -11.97 -7.27 -5.16
CA LYS A 45 -13.15 -6.89 -5.97
C LYS A 45 -13.85 -5.64 -5.44
N GLY A 46 -13.98 -5.51 -4.12
CA GLY A 46 -14.57 -4.32 -3.50
C GLY A 46 -13.75 -3.05 -3.75
N TYR A 47 -12.42 -3.16 -3.70
CA TYR A 47 -11.51 -2.04 -3.97
C TYR A 47 -11.46 -1.64 -5.45
N LEU A 48 -11.59 -2.61 -6.36
CA LEU A 48 -11.59 -2.37 -7.80
C LEU A 48 -12.95 -1.83 -8.29
N MET A 49 -14.07 -2.38 -7.80
CA MET A 49 -15.42 -1.94 -8.15
C MET A 49 -15.72 -0.54 -7.63
N GLY A 50 -15.20 -0.18 -6.45
CA GLY A 50 -15.34 1.16 -5.89
C GLY A 50 -14.31 2.16 -6.39
N SER A 51 -13.48 1.81 -7.38
CA SER A 51 -12.50 2.74 -7.97
C SER A 51 -13.18 3.86 -8.77
N TYR A 52 -12.68 5.09 -8.63
CA TYR A 52 -13.22 6.28 -9.31
C TYR A 52 -12.09 7.13 -9.89
N GLY A 53 -12.21 7.54 -11.16
CA GLY A 53 -11.22 8.37 -11.85
C GLY A 53 -11.13 8.07 -13.36
N PRO A 54 -10.20 8.68 -14.10
CA PRO A 54 -10.04 8.47 -15.55
C PRO A 54 -9.63 7.04 -15.94
N PHE A 55 -9.23 6.22 -14.95
CA PHE A 55 -8.86 4.81 -15.12
C PHE A 55 -9.91 3.83 -14.55
N SER A 56 -11.09 4.29 -14.11
CA SER A 56 -12.10 3.44 -13.47
C SER A 56 -12.55 2.27 -14.36
N ASP A 57 -12.72 2.51 -15.67
CA ASP A 57 -13.18 1.47 -16.61
C ASP A 57 -12.18 0.30 -16.71
N LEU A 58 -10.88 0.58 -16.64
CA LEU A 58 -9.84 -0.46 -16.61
C LEU A 58 -9.92 -1.31 -15.34
N PHE A 59 -10.11 -0.67 -14.18
CA PHE A 59 -10.23 -1.37 -12.91
C PHE A 59 -11.54 -2.17 -12.81
N HIS A 60 -12.65 -1.65 -13.36
CA HIS A 60 -13.91 -2.38 -13.45
C HIS A 60 -13.79 -3.59 -14.40
N GLN A 61 -13.09 -3.47 -15.52
CA GLN A 61 -12.80 -4.61 -16.41
C GLN A 61 -11.95 -5.68 -15.72
N ILE A 62 -10.94 -5.27 -14.93
CA ILE A 62 -10.14 -6.18 -14.11
C ILE A 62 -11.00 -6.85 -13.02
N ALA A 63 -11.95 -6.12 -12.43
CA ALA A 63 -12.87 -6.66 -11.40
C ALA A 63 -13.89 -7.65 -11.97
N GLN A 64 -14.28 -7.50 -13.23
CA GLN A 64 -15.23 -8.36 -13.93
C GLN A 64 -14.59 -9.66 -14.40
N ASN A 65 -13.27 -9.67 -14.67
CA ASN A 65 -12.56 -10.86 -15.10
C ASN A 65 -12.01 -11.66 -13.90
N GLN A 66 -12.59 -12.84 -13.65
CA GLN A 66 -12.25 -13.71 -12.53
C GLN A 66 -10.74 -14.03 -12.44
N ALA A 67 -10.07 -14.24 -13.58
CA ALA A 67 -8.65 -14.59 -13.60
C ALA A 67 -7.75 -13.40 -13.20
N MET A 68 -8.08 -12.20 -13.68
CA MET A 68 -7.34 -10.98 -13.33
C MET A 68 -7.61 -10.55 -11.87
N LEU A 69 -8.83 -10.79 -11.39
CA LEU A 69 -9.21 -10.58 -10.00
C LEU A 69 -8.39 -11.48 -9.06
N SER A 70 -8.34 -12.79 -9.32
CA SER A 70 -7.55 -13.72 -8.49
C SER A 70 -6.05 -13.39 -8.51
N PHE A 71 -5.51 -12.95 -9.65
CA PHE A 71 -4.13 -12.48 -9.72
C PHE A 71 -3.92 -11.22 -8.87
N SER A 72 -4.84 -10.26 -8.92
CA SER A 72 -4.80 -9.04 -8.12
C SER A 72 -4.90 -9.32 -6.63
N ASP A 73 -5.78 -10.25 -6.24
CA ASP A 73 -5.97 -10.70 -4.86
C ASP A 73 -4.65 -11.30 -4.32
N LEU A 74 -4.03 -12.15 -5.13
CA LEU A 74 -2.74 -12.75 -4.82
C LEU A 74 -1.64 -11.68 -4.72
N ALA A 75 -1.52 -10.82 -5.73
CA ALA A 75 -0.50 -9.77 -5.79
C ALA A 75 -0.59 -8.81 -4.60
N VAL A 76 -1.80 -8.40 -4.19
CA VAL A 76 -2.01 -7.54 -3.04
C VAL A 76 -1.64 -8.28 -1.75
N THR A 77 -2.17 -9.48 -1.52
CA THR A 77 -1.93 -10.24 -0.28
C THR A 77 -0.44 -10.53 -0.09
N TYR A 78 0.22 -11.11 -1.10
CA TYR A 78 1.64 -11.42 -1.05
C TYR A 78 2.52 -10.17 -1.13
N GLY A 79 2.09 -9.12 -1.83
CA GLY A 79 2.80 -7.84 -1.90
C GLY A 79 2.89 -7.16 -0.54
N LEU A 80 1.79 -7.10 0.21
CA LEU A 80 1.77 -6.58 1.58
C LEU A 80 2.60 -7.45 2.54
N LEU A 81 2.46 -8.77 2.44
CA LEU A 81 3.21 -9.72 3.29
C LEU A 81 4.71 -9.59 3.06
N LEU A 82 5.15 -9.60 1.79
CA LEU A 82 6.55 -9.51 1.40
C LEU A 82 7.15 -8.15 1.80
N ALA A 83 6.44 -7.05 1.54
CA ALA A 83 6.87 -5.72 1.95
C ALA A 83 7.03 -5.60 3.47
N GLY A 84 6.04 -6.08 4.25
CA GLY A 84 6.07 -6.09 5.71
C GLY A 84 7.24 -6.90 6.26
N PHE A 85 7.45 -8.11 5.75
CA PHE A 85 8.56 -8.98 6.15
C PHE A 85 9.92 -8.36 5.82
N CYS A 86 10.05 -7.75 4.64
CA CYS A 86 11.27 -7.10 4.18
C CYS A 86 11.63 -5.84 5.00
N LEU A 87 10.61 -5.07 5.40
CA LEU A 87 10.76 -3.89 6.24
C LEU A 87 11.13 -4.27 7.69
N LEU A 88 10.48 -5.28 8.26
CA LEU A 88 10.74 -5.80 9.60
C LEU A 88 12.13 -6.43 9.73
N LEU A 89 12.55 -7.28 8.78
CA LEU A 89 13.79 -8.05 8.87
C LEU A 89 15.07 -7.23 8.72
N GLY A 90 15.02 -5.93 8.47
CA GLY A 90 16.27 -5.17 8.31
C GLY A 90 16.90 -5.29 6.90
N LEU A 91 16.70 -6.41 6.21
CA LEU A 91 17.67 -6.97 5.26
C LEU A 91 17.53 -6.50 3.80
N PHE A 92 16.36 -6.02 3.36
CA PHE A 92 16.12 -5.61 1.96
C PHE A 92 15.18 -4.40 1.82
N THR A 93 15.33 -3.40 2.70
CA THR A 93 14.44 -2.23 2.79
C THR A 93 14.14 -1.56 1.45
N ARG A 94 15.11 -1.49 0.52
CA ARG A 94 14.90 -0.88 -0.80
C ARG A 94 13.82 -1.60 -1.61
N MET A 95 13.85 -2.93 -1.65
CA MET A 95 12.87 -3.73 -2.39
C MET A 95 11.50 -3.68 -1.73
N GLY A 96 11.44 -3.79 -0.39
CA GLY A 96 10.21 -3.65 0.37
C GLY A 96 9.52 -2.30 0.15
N CYS A 97 10.30 -1.21 0.13
CA CYS A 97 9.77 0.13 -0.17
C CYS A 97 9.23 0.24 -1.60
N ILE A 98 9.91 -0.33 -2.61
CA ILE A 98 9.42 -0.28 -4.00
C ILE A 98 8.05 -0.97 -4.12
N ILE A 99 7.93 -2.18 -3.55
CA ILE A 99 6.67 -2.93 -3.55
C ILE A 99 5.58 -2.14 -2.83
N GLY A 100 5.89 -1.60 -1.65
CA GLY A 100 4.96 -0.76 -0.87
C GLY A 100 4.52 0.50 -1.63
N ILE A 101 5.44 1.21 -2.30
CA ILE A 101 5.15 2.39 -3.10
C ILE A 101 4.23 2.04 -4.28
N VAL A 102 4.54 0.97 -5.02
CA VAL A 102 3.72 0.53 -6.15
C VAL A 102 2.30 0.21 -5.71
N LEU A 103 2.17 -0.57 -4.63
CA LEU A 103 0.88 -0.98 -4.08
C LEU A 103 0.09 0.24 -3.57
N LEU A 104 0.72 1.11 -2.77
CA LEU A 104 0.11 2.36 -2.29
C LEU A 104 -0.31 3.29 -3.44
N THR A 105 0.53 3.42 -4.47
CA THR A 105 0.23 4.25 -5.64
C THR A 105 -0.99 3.71 -6.37
N MET A 106 -1.08 2.39 -6.57
CA MET A 106 -2.23 1.76 -7.20
C MET A 106 -3.51 1.99 -6.38
N PHE A 107 -3.46 1.87 -5.05
CA PHE A 107 -4.60 2.17 -4.18
C PHE A 107 -4.98 3.65 -4.20
N TYR A 108 -3.99 4.55 -4.20
CA TYR A 108 -4.21 5.99 -4.23
C TYR A 108 -4.83 6.46 -5.56
N VAL A 109 -4.42 5.87 -6.68
CA VAL A 109 -5.02 6.13 -8.00
C VAL A 109 -6.43 5.55 -8.09
N SER A 110 -6.73 4.46 -7.39
CA SER A 110 -8.07 3.87 -7.30
C SER A 110 -9.05 4.77 -6.51
N TYR A 111 -8.55 5.39 -5.44
CA TYR A 111 -9.30 6.31 -4.58
C TYR A 111 -8.58 7.66 -4.44
N PRO A 112 -8.55 8.48 -5.50
CA PRO A 112 -7.93 9.79 -5.42
C PRO A 112 -8.74 10.66 -4.44
N PRO A 113 -8.12 11.26 -3.42
CA PRO A 113 -8.80 12.13 -2.45
C PRO A 113 -9.29 13.46 -3.06
N TRP A 114 -9.12 13.64 -4.38
CA TRP A 114 -9.68 14.74 -5.17
C TRP A 114 -11.12 14.48 -5.65
N ALA A 115 -11.76 13.36 -5.29
CA ALA A 115 -13.19 13.15 -5.57
C ALA A 115 -14.08 14.11 -4.75
N PHE A 116 -14.01 15.39 -5.10
CA PHE A 116 -15.03 16.40 -4.90
C PHE A 116 -16.28 15.83 -5.57
N MET A 117 -17.21 15.25 -4.80
CA MET A 117 -18.42 14.61 -5.31
C MET A 117 -19.14 15.53 -6.32
N PRO A 118 -19.12 15.25 -7.63
CA PRO A 118 -20.09 15.83 -8.54
C PRO A 118 -21.29 14.87 -8.51
N GLY A 119 -22.10 14.92 -7.46
CA GLY A 119 -23.17 13.92 -7.30
C GLY A 119 -24.04 13.98 -6.04
N VAL A 120 -23.67 14.72 -4.99
CA VAL A 120 -24.69 15.20 -4.03
C VAL A 120 -25.28 16.47 -4.63
N SER A 121 -26.14 16.30 -5.62
CA SER A 121 -27.25 17.23 -5.75
C SER A 121 -28.15 16.97 -4.55
N THR A 122 -28.14 17.91 -3.61
CA THR A 122 -29.25 18.13 -2.69
C THR A 122 -30.56 18.20 -3.48
N THR A 123 -31.21 17.07 -3.71
CA THR A 123 -32.58 17.04 -4.24
C THR A 123 -33.50 16.66 -3.09
N THR A 124 -34.07 17.70 -2.51
CA THR A 124 -35.49 17.71 -2.10
C THR A 124 -36.35 17.33 -3.30
#